data_AF-A0A7W1HX44-F1
#
_entry.id   AF-A0A7W1HX44-F1
#
_cell.length_a   1.000
_cell.length_b   1.000
_cell.length_c   1.000
_cell.angle_alpha   90.00
_cell.angle_beta   90.00
_cell.angle_gamma   90.00
#
_symmetry.space_group_name_H-M   'P 1'
#
loop_
_entity.id
_entity.type
_entity.pdbx_description
1 polymer ?
#
loop_
_entity_poly.entity_id
_entity_poly.type
_entity_poly.pdbx_seq_one_letter_code
_entity_poly.pdbx_strand_id
1 'polypeptide(L)' 'MEDDDNKCAHSACNCMVVDNQDYCSEHCEDADDQDIVEIRCDCGHAACQ' A
#
# COMPACT_ATOMS: atom_id res chain seq x y z
N MET A 1 11.18 -1.67 -20.37
CA MET A 1 10.72 -0.51 -19.58
C MET A 1 9.46 -1.03 -18.93
N GLU A 2 9.65 -1.97 -18.01
CA GLU A 2 10.01 -1.77 -16.59
C GLU A 2 8.69 -1.78 -15.84
N ASP A 3 8.60 -2.81 -15.02
CA ASP A 3 7.43 -3.39 -14.42
C ASP A 3 6.61 -2.31 -13.72
N ASP A 4 5.37 -2.13 -14.21
CA ASP A 4 4.34 -1.35 -13.55
C ASP A 4 3.99 -2.14 -12.29
N ASP A 5 4.84 -1.97 -11.27
CA ASP A 5 4.69 -2.55 -9.95
C ASP A 5 3.45 -1.85 -9.40
N ASN A 6 2.30 -2.46 -9.71
CA ASN A 6 0.99 -2.14 -9.18
C ASN A 6 1.05 -2.49 -7.69
N LYS A 7 1.90 -1.82 -6.94
CA LYS A 7 2.16 -2.03 -5.53
C LYS A 7 1.62 -0.83 -4.80
N CYS A 8 1.04 -1.08 -3.63
CA CYS A 8 0.54 -0.03 -2.78
C CYS A 8 1.61 1.03 -2.54
N ALA A 9 1.26 2.31 -2.73
CA ALA A 9 2.13 3.46 -2.52
C ALA A 9 2.58 3.58 -1.05
N HIS A 10 1.85 2.97 -0.12
CA HIS A 10 2.29 2.91 1.27
C HIS A 10 3.55 2.05 1.43
N SER A 11 4.63 2.66 1.88
CA SER A 11 5.97 2.05 1.94
C SER A 11 6.06 0.78 2.80
N ALA A 12 5.27 0.67 3.87
CA ALA A 12 5.23 -0.53 4.72
C ALA A 12 4.30 -1.62 4.17
N CYS A 13 3.58 -1.34 3.08
CA CYS A 13 2.64 -2.24 2.44
C CYS A 13 3.30 -3.06 1.33
N ASN A 14 2.98 -4.36 1.28
CA ASN A 14 3.42 -5.26 0.22
C ASN A 14 2.29 -5.73 -0.68
N CYS A 15 1.12 -5.11 -0.56
CA CYS A 15 -0.04 -5.44 -1.39
C CYS A 15 0.20 -5.00 -2.84
N MET A 16 -0.29 -5.84 -3.75
CA MET A 16 -0.52 -5.40 -5.13
C MET A 16 -1.89 -4.75 -5.23
N VAL A 17 -1.91 -3.55 -5.80
CA VAL A 17 -3.10 -2.79 -6.16
C VAL A 17 -3.55 -3.15 -7.56
N VAL A 18 -4.75 -2.74 -7.93
CA VAL A 18 -5.29 -2.95 -9.27
C VAL A 18 -4.96 -1.72 -10.10
N ASP A 19 -4.69 -1.90 -11.38
CA ASP A 19 -4.40 -0.83 -12.34
C ASP A 19 -5.33 0.38 -12.13
N ASN A 20 -4.76 1.56 -11.87
CA ASN A 20 -5.41 2.84 -11.48
C ASN A 20 -5.80 3.03 -9.99
N GLN A 21 -5.26 2.22 -9.07
CA GLN A 21 -5.31 2.51 -7.64
C GLN A 21 -3.90 2.62 -7.08
N ASP A 22 -3.64 3.67 -6.30
CA ASP A 22 -2.35 3.85 -5.61
C ASP A 22 -2.30 3.08 -4.29
N TYR A 23 -3.45 2.84 -3.65
CA TYR A 23 -3.54 2.21 -2.33
C TYR A 23 -4.38 0.95 -2.35
N CYS A 24 -4.00 -0.06 -1.55
CA CYS A 24 -4.78 -1.29 -1.42
C CYS A 24 -6.04 -1.12 -0.58
N SER A 25 -6.10 -0.09 0.26
CA SER A 25 -7.23 0.25 1.12
C SER A 25 -7.12 1.69 1.63
N GLU A 26 -8.24 2.25 2.10
CA GLU A 26 -8.30 3.56 2.77
C GLU A 26 -7.32 3.69 3.94
N HIS A 27 -6.96 2.59 4.60
CA HIS A 27 -5.97 2.62 5.69
C HIS A 27 -4.58 3.02 5.18
N CYS A 28 -4.16 2.51 4.02
CA CYS A 28 -2.88 2.87 3.43
C CYS A 28 -2.89 4.29 2.85
N GLU A 29 -4.04 4.74 2.33
CA GLU A 29 -4.22 6.12 1.86
C GLU A 29 -4.14 7.12 3.01
N ASP A 30 -4.85 6.90 4.12
CA ASP A 30 -4.78 7.77 5.31
C ASP A 30 -3.39 7.74 5.93
N ALA A 31 -2.75 6.56 6.00
CA ALA A 31 -1.39 6.44 6.51
C ALA A 31 -0.37 7.21 5.65
N ASP A 32 -0.53 7.24 4.32
CA ASP A 32 0.32 8.05 3.45
C ASP A 32 0.02 9.55 3.56
N ASP A 33 -1.26 9.94 3.49
CA ASP A 33 -1.70 11.35 3.60
C ASP A 33 -1.26 11.98 4.93
N GLN A 34 -1.26 11.18 6.00
CA GLN A 34 -0.86 11.61 7.34
C GLN A 34 0.63 11.36 7.64
N ASP A 35 1.41 10.95 6.64
CA ASP A 35 2.86 10.66 6.74
C ASP A 35 3.19 9.70 7.89
N ILE A 36 2.30 8.73 8.12
CA ILE A 36 2.41 7.74 9.18
C ILE A 36 3.39 6.66 8.73
N VAL A 37 4.61 6.77 9.26
CA VAL A 37 5.64 5.75 9.07
C VAL A 37 5.42 4.60 10.05
N GLU A 38 4.64 3.61 9.62
CA GLU A 38 4.43 2.38 10.38
C GLU A 38 5.53 1.35 10.10
N ILE A 39 5.95 0.61 11.13
CA ILE A 39 6.93 -0.49 10.97
C ILE A 39 6.32 -1.65 10.16
N ARG A 40 4.99 -1.80 10.22
CA ARG A 40 4.24 -2.85 9.54
C ARG A 40 2.85 -2.33 9.18
N CYS A 41 2.46 -2.50 7.93
CA CYS A 41 1.11 -2.18 7.48
C CYS A 41 0.07 -3.15 8.06
N ASP A 42 -1.02 -2.63 8.61
CA ASP A 42 -2.14 -3.42 9.14
C ASP A 42 -3.40 -3.37 8.24
N CYS A 43 -3.21 -3.22 6.92
CA CYS A 43 -4.31 -3.16 5.95
C CYS A 43 -5.19 -4.43 5.89
N GLY A 44 -4.84 -5.50 6.61
CA GLY A 44 -5.62 -6.73 6.71
C GLY A 44 -5.53 -7.66 5.49
N HIS A 45 -4.67 -7.36 4.52
CA HIS A 45 -4.47 -8.19 3.33
C HIS A 45 -3.44 -9.30 3.57
N ALA A 46 -3.60 -10.42 2.86
CA ALA A 46 -2.69 -11.57 2.96
C ALA A 46 -1.22 -11.23 2.66
N ALA A 47 -0.94 -10.17 1.90
CA ALA A 47 0.43 -9.72 1.61
C ALA A 47 1.10 -8.98 2.78
N CYS A 48 0.31 -8.42 3.71
CA CYS A 48 0.82 -7.70 4.89
C CYS A 48 0.62 -8.48 6.21
N GLN A 49 -0.11 -9.60 6.15
CA GLN A 49 -0.43 -10.48 7.28
C GLN A 49 0.68 -11.48 7.65
#